data_AF-A0AAV0AMW1-F1
#
_entry.id   AF-A0AAV0AMW1-F1
#
_cell.length_a   1.000
_cell.length_b   1.000
_cell.length_c   1.000
_cell.angle_alpha   90.00
_cell.angle_beta   90.00
_cell.angle_gamma   90.00
#
_symmetry.space_group_name_H-M   'P 1'
#
loop_
_entity.id
_entity.type
_entity.pdbx_description
1 polymer ?
#
loop_
_entity_poly.entity_id
_entity_poly.type
_entity_poly.pdbx_seq_one_letter_code
_entity_poly.pdbx_strand_id
1 'polypeptide(L)'
;SPQFIDAEWSYQAKPLETNGQGILLAQVGSIDRKNKFFEHSICESLRLSIALQSKKSKLKSFANKCISKDVAIRTHCLSINVLADNNFYSQPRGKIDDPVPFNQLNITLDKVHKTGLGSSSAMVTSLCSAILIHLTPLLDGRLDSSRQIVHNLAQYVHLLAQGKVGSGFDVSAAVWGSHEYMCFSEKCLNGLL
;
A
#
# COMPACT_ATOMS: atom_id res chain seq x y z
N SER A 1 8.02 -10.08 5.00
CA SER A 1 7.11 -11.07 4.40
C SER A 1 7.72 -12.44 4.59
N PRO A 2 7.04 -13.36 5.28
CA PRO A 2 7.57 -14.69 5.57
C PRO A 2 7.65 -15.62 4.35
N GLN A 3 7.04 -15.24 3.21
CA GLN A 3 7.01 -16.08 2.01
C GLN A 3 8.33 -16.10 1.23
N PHE A 4 9.22 -15.16 1.51
CA PHE A 4 10.44 -14.91 0.74
C PHE A 4 11.66 -14.86 1.65
N ILE A 5 12.80 -15.30 1.11
CA ILE A 5 14.08 -15.12 1.77
C ILE A 5 14.41 -13.63 1.80
N ASP A 6 14.94 -13.14 2.92
CA ASP A 6 15.45 -11.78 3.06
C ASP A 6 14.43 -10.65 2.81
N ALA A 7 13.14 -10.94 2.92
CA ALA A 7 12.06 -9.98 2.68
C ALA A 7 11.64 -9.24 3.97
N GLU A 8 12.60 -8.67 4.66
CA GLU A 8 12.38 -7.81 5.83
C GLU A 8 12.95 -6.42 5.57
N TRP A 9 12.15 -5.39 5.87
CA TRP A 9 12.53 -4.01 5.70
C TRP A 9 12.19 -3.23 6.96
N SER A 10 13.19 -2.60 7.57
CA SER A 10 13.04 -1.75 8.74
C SER A 10 13.21 -0.29 8.34
N TYR A 11 12.31 0.57 8.82
CA TYR A 11 12.37 2.00 8.54
C TYR A 11 12.20 2.81 9.82
N GLN A 12 12.90 3.93 9.89
CA GLN A 12 12.73 4.94 10.91
C GLN A 12 12.06 6.18 10.29
N ALA A 13 10.89 6.54 10.80
CA ALA A 13 10.21 7.77 10.41
C ALA A 13 10.74 8.95 11.25
N LYS A 14 11.07 10.06 10.59
CA LYS A 14 11.50 11.32 11.21
C LYS A 14 10.63 12.47 10.70
N PRO A 15 10.21 13.42 11.55
CA PRO A 15 9.56 14.64 11.08
C PRO A 15 10.50 15.44 10.17
N LEU A 16 9.97 16.08 9.11
CA LEU A 16 10.73 17.10 8.38
C LEU A 16 10.78 18.41 9.18
N GLU A 17 11.96 19.00 9.28
CA GLU A 17 12.21 20.23 10.06
C GLU A 17 11.53 21.47 9.46
N THR A 18 11.24 21.47 8.16
CA THR A 18 10.54 22.58 7.50
C THR A 18 9.03 22.41 7.65
N ASN A 19 8.42 23.24 8.50
CA ASN A 19 6.97 23.43 8.71
C ASN A 19 6.18 22.30 9.40
N GLY A 20 6.83 21.23 9.90
CA GLY A 20 6.17 20.17 10.68
C GLY A 20 5.10 19.36 9.92
N GLN A 21 4.96 19.57 8.61
CA GLN A 21 3.97 18.91 7.73
C GLN A 21 4.64 17.92 6.79
N GLY A 22 5.56 17.09 7.31
CA GLY A 22 6.24 16.10 6.49
C GLY A 22 6.89 15.01 7.32
N ILE A 23 6.98 13.81 6.72
CA ILE A 23 7.69 12.66 7.27
C ILE A 23 8.77 12.24 6.28
N LEU A 24 9.97 12.02 6.78
CA LEU A 24 11.07 11.36 6.08
C LEU A 24 11.19 9.93 6.62
N LEU A 25 11.18 8.95 5.73
CA LEU A 25 11.54 7.58 6.10
C LEU A 25 13.02 7.35 5.75
N ALA A 26 13.76 6.87 6.74
CA ALA A 26 15.12 6.38 6.56
C ALA A 26 15.12 4.86 6.77
N GLN A 27 15.56 4.09 5.78
CA GLN A 27 15.75 2.66 5.96
C GLN A 27 16.87 2.42 6.98
N VAL A 28 16.64 1.47 7.89
CA VAL A 28 17.60 1.05 8.93
C VAL A 28 18.15 -0.32 8.55
N GLY A 29 19.47 -0.51 8.65
CA GLY A 29 20.14 -1.78 8.33
C GLY A 29 20.74 -1.80 6.91
N SER A 30 20.69 -2.96 6.24
CA SER A 30 21.30 -3.15 4.92
C SER A 30 20.64 -2.27 3.85
N ILE A 31 21.38 -1.28 3.37
CA ILE A 31 20.95 -0.30 2.37
C ILE A 31 20.78 -0.95 0.98
N ASP A 32 21.38 -2.12 0.77
CA ASP A 32 21.40 -2.80 -0.53
C ASP A 32 20.04 -3.44 -0.91
N ARG A 33 19.09 -3.45 0.03
CA ARG A 33 17.78 -4.13 -0.14
C ARG A 33 16.63 -3.12 -0.06
N LYS A 34 16.64 -2.11 -0.93
CA LYS A 34 15.55 -1.13 -1.03
C LYS A 34 14.34 -1.71 -1.76
N ASN A 35 13.15 -1.46 -1.21
CA ASN A 35 11.90 -1.77 -1.90
C ASN A 35 11.03 -0.50 -1.98
N LYS A 36 11.10 0.16 -3.13
CA LYS A 36 10.40 1.44 -3.37
C LYS A 36 8.89 1.34 -3.14
N PHE A 37 8.27 0.21 -3.47
CA PHE A 37 6.84 0.03 -3.25
C PHE A 37 6.49 0.09 -1.76
N PHE A 38 7.22 -0.65 -0.91
CA PHE A 38 7.01 -0.59 0.54
C PHE A 38 7.35 0.78 1.10
N GLU A 39 8.48 1.36 0.70
CA GLU A 39 8.93 2.66 1.20
C GLU A 39 7.91 3.78 0.89
N HIS A 40 7.44 3.88 -0.36
CA HIS A 40 6.44 4.88 -0.75
C HIS A 40 5.09 4.62 -0.10
N SER A 41 4.63 3.36 -0.02
CA SER A 41 3.37 3.02 0.68
C SER A 41 3.40 3.45 2.14
N ILE A 42 4.48 3.14 2.87
CA ILE A 42 4.60 3.52 4.27
C ILE A 42 4.71 5.05 4.39
N CYS A 43 5.52 5.71 3.55
CA CYS A 43 5.74 7.15 3.63
C CYS A 43 4.47 7.95 3.43
N GLU A 44 3.79 7.71 2.31
CA GLU A 44 2.66 8.52 1.89
C GLU A 44 1.42 8.22 2.71
N SER A 45 1.22 6.97 3.15
CA SER A 45 0.16 6.66 4.13
C SER A 45 0.36 7.39 5.44
N LEU A 46 1.58 7.37 6.01
CA LEU A 46 1.85 8.08 7.25
C LEU A 46 1.66 9.60 7.08
N ARG A 47 2.16 10.17 5.97
CA ARG A 47 1.98 11.60 5.65
C ARG A 47 0.50 11.98 5.58
N LEU A 48 -0.30 11.20 4.85
CA LEU A 48 -1.73 11.47 4.73
C LEU A 48 -2.45 11.30 6.07
N SER A 49 -2.14 10.26 6.85
CA SER A 49 -2.71 10.06 8.18
C SER A 49 -2.44 11.25 9.10
N ILE A 50 -1.20 11.76 9.16
CA ILE A 50 -0.86 12.95 9.95
C ILE A 50 -1.61 14.18 9.44
N ALA A 51 -1.67 14.39 8.12
CA ALA A 51 -2.35 15.54 7.53
C ALA A 51 -3.87 15.54 7.82
N LEU A 52 -4.53 14.39 7.73
CA LEU A 52 -5.96 14.23 8.04
C LEU A 52 -6.25 14.47 9.53
N GLN A 53 -5.35 14.03 10.42
CA GLN A 53 -5.45 14.31 11.85
C GLN A 53 -5.23 15.80 12.17
N SER A 54 -4.31 16.46 11.45
CA SER A 54 -3.95 17.88 11.67
C SER A 54 -5.06 18.85 11.25
N LYS A 55 -5.85 18.53 10.21
CA LYS A 55 -7.03 19.33 9.80
C LYS A 55 -8.11 19.39 10.90
N LYS A 56 -8.13 18.43 11.82
CA LYS A 56 -8.96 18.46 13.04
C LYS A 56 -8.42 19.38 14.14
N SER A 57 -7.36 20.16 13.95
CA SER A 57 -6.99 21.22 14.93
C SER A 57 -8.03 22.35 15.02
N LYS A 58 -9.00 22.44 14.08
CA LYS A 58 -10.27 23.17 14.26
C LYS A 58 -11.40 22.35 14.93
N LEU A 59 -11.25 21.03 15.08
CA LEU A 59 -12.10 20.12 15.85
C LEU A 59 -11.26 19.46 16.98
N LYS A 60 -10.84 20.32 17.91
CA LYS A 60 -10.16 20.02 19.18
C LYS A 60 -10.58 18.65 19.75
N SER A 61 -9.71 17.63 19.69
CA SER A 61 -9.65 16.53 20.69
C SER A 61 -8.74 15.36 20.30
N PHE A 62 -8.39 15.08 19.03
CA PHE A 62 -7.51 13.92 18.76
C PHE A 62 -6.01 14.23 18.83
N ALA A 63 -5.59 15.44 18.45
CA ALA A 63 -4.25 15.92 18.78
C ALA A 63 -4.07 16.06 20.31
N ASN A 64 -5.09 16.46 21.07
CA ASN A 64 -4.97 16.60 22.53
C ASN A 64 -5.32 15.34 23.35
N LYS A 65 -5.64 14.22 22.69
CA LYS A 65 -5.83 12.91 23.36
C LYS A 65 -4.81 11.86 22.91
N CYS A 66 -4.10 12.11 21.80
CA CYS A 66 -2.90 11.37 21.41
C CYS A 66 -1.59 12.18 21.61
N ILE A 67 -1.68 13.47 21.94
CA ILE A 67 -0.57 14.37 22.29
C ILE A 67 -0.94 15.14 23.58
N SER A 68 -1.37 14.41 24.61
CA SER A 68 -1.42 14.95 25.98
C SER A 68 -0.08 14.68 26.65
N LYS A 69 0.47 15.72 27.30
CA LYS A 69 1.82 15.91 27.86
C LYS A 69 2.45 14.80 28.73
N ASP A 70 1.85 13.62 28.87
CA ASP A 70 2.42 12.45 29.55
C ASP A 70 2.25 11.13 28.77
N VAL A 71 1.82 11.20 27.50
CA VAL A 71 1.94 10.08 26.57
C VAL A 71 3.22 10.33 25.79
N ALA A 72 4.31 9.77 26.29
CA ALA A 72 5.48 9.50 25.47
C ALA A 72 4.99 9.07 24.08
N ILE A 73 5.56 9.64 23.03
CA ILE A 73 5.78 8.87 21.80
C ILE A 73 6.63 7.69 22.27
N ARG A 74 6.00 6.69 22.90
CA ARG A 74 6.54 5.35 22.94
C ARG A 74 6.71 5.06 21.47
N THR A 75 7.94 4.83 21.11
CA THR A 75 8.39 4.18 19.89
C THR A 75 7.45 3.00 19.60
N HIS A 76 6.33 3.24 18.94
CA HIS A 76 5.46 2.16 18.51
C HIS A 76 6.14 1.57 17.29
N CYS A 77 6.88 0.49 17.54
CA CYS A 77 7.38 -0.35 16.48
C CYS A 77 6.16 -0.98 15.80
N LEU A 78 5.81 -0.48 14.62
CA LEU A 78 4.77 -1.09 13.80
C LEU A 78 5.40 -2.27 13.06
N SER A 79 4.94 -3.49 13.39
CA SER A 79 5.30 -4.69 12.64
C SER A 79 4.18 -5.02 11.67
N ILE A 80 4.49 -5.10 10.37
CA ILE A 80 3.52 -5.40 9.32
C ILE A 80 3.96 -6.65 8.58
N ASN A 81 3.15 -7.70 8.66
CA ASN A 81 3.33 -8.89 7.84
C ASN A 81 2.51 -8.75 6.56
N VAL A 82 3.21 -8.59 5.43
CA VAL A 82 2.60 -8.61 4.10
C VAL A 82 2.67 -10.03 3.55
N LEU A 83 1.49 -10.60 3.31
CA LEU A 83 1.27 -11.90 2.70
C LEU A 83 0.57 -11.69 1.36
N ALA A 84 0.97 -12.44 0.36
CA ALA A 84 0.40 -12.43 -0.98
C ALA A 84 -0.11 -13.82 -1.32
N ASP A 85 -1.31 -13.86 -1.89
CA ASP A 85 -1.95 -15.08 -2.36
C ASP A 85 -1.04 -15.84 -3.35
N ASN A 86 -1.16 -17.17 -3.35
CA ASN A 86 -0.35 -18.05 -4.20
C ASN A 86 -0.53 -17.72 -5.69
N ASN A 87 -1.69 -17.19 -6.10
CA ASN A 87 -1.99 -16.86 -7.49
C ASN A 87 -1.17 -15.69 -8.02
N PHE A 88 -0.58 -14.86 -7.15
CA PHE A 88 0.27 -13.75 -7.59
C PHE A 88 1.65 -14.19 -8.11
N TYR A 89 2.07 -15.42 -7.80
CA TYR A 89 3.40 -15.93 -8.11
C TYR A 89 3.36 -17.34 -8.69
N SER A 90 4.29 -17.65 -9.59
CA SER A 90 4.45 -19.02 -10.07
C SER A 90 4.90 -19.92 -8.92
N GLN A 91 4.10 -20.94 -8.63
CA GLN A 91 4.35 -21.89 -7.56
C GLN A 91 5.34 -22.98 -8.02
N PRO A 92 6.18 -23.52 -7.12
CA PRO A 92 7.09 -24.62 -7.45
C PRO A 92 6.30 -25.83 -7.97
N ARG A 93 6.65 -26.32 -9.17
CA ARG A 93 6.04 -27.52 -9.76
C ARG A 93 6.63 -28.75 -9.07
N GLY A 94 5.79 -29.66 -8.56
CA GLY A 94 6.27 -30.95 -8.02
C GLY A 94 5.58 -31.48 -6.77
N LYS A 95 4.59 -30.77 -6.20
CA LYS A 95 3.70 -31.34 -5.17
C LYS A 95 2.38 -31.75 -5.84
N ILE A 96 1.91 -32.95 -5.50
CA ILE A 96 0.64 -33.53 -5.99
C ILE A 96 -0.56 -32.75 -5.41
N ASP A 97 -0.35 -32.08 -4.28
CA ASP A 97 -1.37 -31.30 -3.59
C ASP A 97 -1.29 -29.81 -3.93
N ASP A 98 -2.45 -29.15 -3.88
CA ASP A 98 -2.55 -27.70 -3.98
C ASP A 98 -1.63 -27.01 -2.96
N PRO A 99 -0.93 -25.92 -3.36
CA PRO A 99 -0.04 -25.21 -2.47
C PRO A 99 -0.82 -24.62 -1.30
N VAL A 100 -0.33 -24.83 -0.08
CA VAL A 100 -0.92 -24.27 1.14
C VAL A 100 -1.04 -22.74 1.04
N PRO A 101 -2.09 -22.12 1.62
CA PRO A 101 -2.25 -20.66 1.57
C PRO A 101 -0.99 -19.92 2.03
N PHE A 102 -0.60 -18.88 1.29
CA PHE A 102 0.62 -18.09 1.52
C PHE A 102 1.90 -18.95 1.55
N ASN A 103 2.03 -19.84 0.55
CA ASN A 103 3.15 -20.76 0.45
C ASN A 103 4.50 -20.03 0.41
N GLN A 104 5.48 -20.59 1.11
CA GLN A 104 6.85 -20.09 1.10
C GLN A 104 7.57 -20.55 -0.16
N LEU A 105 8.18 -19.62 -0.90
CA LEU A 105 8.79 -19.89 -2.19
C LEU A 105 10.29 -20.19 -2.10
N ASN A 106 10.90 -19.99 -0.92
CA ASN A 106 12.34 -20.22 -0.68
C ASN A 106 13.27 -19.54 -1.70
N ILE A 107 12.83 -18.38 -2.19
CA ILE A 107 13.58 -17.50 -3.08
C ILE A 107 13.46 -16.06 -2.57
N THR A 108 14.35 -15.20 -3.04
CA THR A 108 14.29 -13.75 -2.77
C THR A 108 13.18 -13.11 -3.63
N LEU A 109 12.65 -11.97 -3.17
CA LEU A 109 11.52 -11.30 -3.83
C LEU A 109 11.84 -10.82 -5.26
N ASP A 110 13.09 -10.52 -5.58
CA ASP A 110 13.54 -10.12 -6.92
C ASP A 110 13.54 -11.28 -7.92
N LYS A 111 13.65 -12.53 -7.43
CA LYS A 111 13.69 -13.74 -8.26
C LYS A 111 12.32 -14.36 -8.49
N VAL A 112 11.26 -13.84 -7.87
CA VAL A 112 9.93 -14.41 -8.01
C VAL A 112 9.35 -14.15 -9.40
N HIS A 113 8.78 -15.19 -10.00
CA HIS A 113 8.02 -15.06 -11.23
C HIS A 113 6.61 -14.57 -10.91
N LYS A 114 6.30 -13.35 -11.34
CA LYS A 114 4.97 -12.74 -11.21
C LYS A 114 4.05 -13.27 -12.31
N THR A 115 2.78 -13.50 -11.98
CA THR A 115 1.77 -14.00 -12.94
C THR A 115 1.13 -12.90 -13.78
N GLY A 116 1.36 -11.63 -13.44
CA GLY A 116 0.73 -10.49 -14.11
C GLY A 116 -0.63 -10.09 -13.54
N LEU A 117 -1.11 -10.73 -12.47
CA LEU A 117 -2.39 -10.41 -11.81
C LEU A 117 -2.39 -9.12 -10.96
N GLY A 118 -1.41 -8.23 -11.14
CA GLY A 118 -1.37 -6.96 -10.39
C GLY A 118 -0.88 -7.08 -8.93
N SER A 119 0.02 -8.01 -8.62
CA SER A 119 0.53 -8.25 -7.25
C SER A 119 1.09 -7.01 -6.54
N SER A 120 1.80 -6.15 -7.27
CA SER A 120 2.29 -4.87 -6.75
C SER A 120 1.17 -3.91 -6.38
N SER A 121 0.10 -3.88 -7.18
CA SER A 121 -1.03 -2.99 -6.97
C SER A 121 -1.85 -3.46 -5.77
N ALA A 122 -2.08 -4.78 -5.66
CA ALA A 122 -2.70 -5.38 -4.48
C ALA A 122 -1.90 -5.12 -3.19
N MET A 123 -0.58 -5.27 -3.23
CA MET A 123 0.30 -4.99 -2.10
C MET A 123 0.29 -3.49 -1.71
N VAL A 124 0.43 -2.57 -2.67
CA VAL A 124 0.33 -1.12 -2.41
C VAL A 124 -1.03 -0.78 -1.80
N THR A 125 -2.13 -1.23 -2.41
CA THR A 125 -3.49 -0.93 -1.94
C THR A 125 -3.73 -1.45 -0.53
N SER A 126 -3.40 -2.71 -0.25
CA SER A 126 -3.60 -3.33 1.06
C SER A 126 -2.75 -2.67 2.15
N LEU A 127 -1.47 -2.39 1.86
CA LEU A 127 -0.57 -1.72 2.80
C LEU A 127 -1.01 -0.28 3.07
N CYS A 128 -1.34 0.46 2.02
CA CYS A 128 -1.80 1.83 2.14
C CYS A 128 -3.09 1.92 2.96
N SER A 129 -4.05 1.05 2.66
CA SER A 129 -5.33 0.95 3.37
C SER A 129 -5.14 0.58 4.84
N ALA A 130 -4.34 -0.44 5.14
CA ALA A 130 -4.10 -0.91 6.50
C ALA A 130 -3.50 0.21 7.37
N ILE A 131 -2.45 0.90 6.91
CA ILE A 131 -1.82 1.99 7.66
C ILE A 131 -2.80 3.16 7.81
N LEU A 132 -3.44 3.57 6.71
CA LEU A 132 -4.29 4.76 6.70
C LEU A 132 -5.51 4.60 7.62
N ILE A 133 -6.22 3.46 7.54
CA ILE A 133 -7.38 3.16 8.39
C ILE A 133 -6.94 2.98 9.85
N HIS A 134 -5.86 2.23 10.10
CA HIS A 134 -5.37 1.99 11.46
C HIS A 134 -5.00 3.27 12.20
N LEU A 135 -4.37 4.22 11.49
CA LEU A 135 -3.90 5.48 12.08
C LEU A 135 -4.92 6.62 11.97
N THR A 136 -6.01 6.44 11.23
CA THR A 136 -7.02 7.49 11.01
C THR A 136 -8.41 6.98 11.38
N PRO A 137 -8.80 7.02 12.66
CA PRO A 137 -10.09 6.48 13.14
C PRO A 137 -11.34 7.12 12.52
N LEU A 138 -11.18 8.19 11.73
CA LEU A 138 -12.26 8.85 10.99
C LEU A 138 -12.60 8.15 9.67
N LEU A 139 -11.72 7.27 9.19
CA LEU A 139 -11.92 6.52 7.97
C LEU A 139 -12.46 5.14 8.33
N ASP A 140 -13.58 4.78 7.72
CA ASP A 140 -14.13 3.43 7.74
C ASP A 140 -13.95 2.82 6.35
N GLY A 141 -13.17 1.74 6.26
CA GLY A 141 -12.89 1.05 5.00
C GLY A 141 -14.11 0.46 4.30
N ARG A 142 -15.26 0.40 4.97
CA ARG A 142 -16.55 -0.03 4.39
C ARG A 142 -17.27 1.10 3.64
N LEU A 143 -16.89 2.36 3.87
CA LEU A 143 -17.49 3.51 3.22
C LEU A 143 -16.79 3.82 1.90
N ASP A 144 -17.57 4.08 0.85
CA ASP A 144 -17.03 4.44 -0.46
C ASP A 144 -16.20 5.74 -0.44
N SER A 145 -16.54 6.68 0.45
CA SER A 145 -15.73 7.90 0.65
C SER A 145 -14.32 7.60 1.16
N SER A 146 -14.18 6.65 2.09
CA SER A 146 -12.86 6.20 2.57
C SER A 146 -12.14 5.38 1.50
N ARG A 147 -12.85 4.50 0.78
CA ARG A 147 -12.30 3.72 -0.33
C ARG A 147 -11.78 4.63 -1.44
N GLN A 148 -12.44 5.74 -1.72
CA GLN A 148 -11.96 6.74 -2.67
C GLN A 148 -10.63 7.37 -2.23
N ILE A 149 -10.47 7.67 -0.94
CA ILE A 149 -9.21 8.19 -0.40
C ILE A 149 -8.10 7.14 -0.52
N VAL A 150 -8.39 5.88 -0.17
CA VAL A 150 -7.46 4.75 -0.34
C VAL A 150 -7.08 4.56 -1.81
N HIS A 151 -8.05 4.62 -2.73
CA HIS A 151 -7.83 4.54 -4.17
C HIS A 151 -6.88 5.63 -4.65
N ASN A 152 -7.16 6.90 -4.32
CA ASN A 152 -6.34 8.02 -4.74
C ASN A 152 -4.91 7.91 -4.19
N LEU A 153 -4.77 7.53 -2.92
CA LEU A 153 -3.46 7.30 -2.29
C LEU A 153 -2.71 6.16 -2.96
N ALA A 154 -3.36 5.01 -3.18
CA ALA A 154 -2.73 3.84 -3.80
C ALA A 154 -2.30 4.13 -5.24
N GLN A 155 -3.11 4.86 -6.02
CA GLN A 155 -2.76 5.30 -7.37
C GLN A 155 -1.52 6.18 -7.36
N TYR A 156 -1.48 7.17 -6.46
CA TYR A 156 -0.34 8.06 -6.30
C TYR A 156 0.93 7.30 -5.90
N VAL A 157 0.84 6.42 -4.90
CA VAL A 157 1.99 5.61 -4.44
C VAL A 157 2.48 4.67 -5.53
N HIS A 158 1.56 4.01 -6.25
CA HIS A 158 1.93 3.09 -7.33
C HIS A 158 2.64 3.84 -8.46
N LEU A 159 2.14 5.03 -8.83
CA LEU A 159 2.79 5.93 -9.77
C LEU A 159 4.21 6.32 -9.33
N LEU A 160 4.39 6.70 -8.06
CA LEU A 160 5.71 7.06 -7.51
C LEU A 160 6.69 5.89 -7.60
N ALA A 161 6.26 4.70 -7.18
CA ALA A 161 7.11 3.52 -7.16
C ALA A 161 7.46 3.02 -8.58
N GLN A 162 6.50 3.09 -9.50
CA GLN A 162 6.65 2.62 -10.87
C GLN A 162 7.41 3.62 -11.76
N GLY A 163 7.37 4.92 -11.43
CA GLY A 163 8.03 5.99 -12.18
C GLY A 163 7.35 6.38 -13.50
N LYS A 164 6.11 5.92 -13.73
CA LYS A 164 5.30 6.27 -14.91
C LYS A 164 3.82 6.28 -14.57
N VAL A 165 3.06 7.05 -15.34
CA VAL A 165 1.58 7.03 -15.28
C VAL A 165 1.09 5.75 -15.97
N GLY A 166 0.49 4.86 -15.19
CA GLY A 166 -0.22 3.67 -15.70
C GLY A 166 -1.72 3.94 -15.90
N SER A 167 -2.45 2.94 -16.40
CA SER A 167 -3.92 3.01 -16.48
C SER A 167 -4.60 3.08 -15.10
N GLY A 168 -3.92 2.57 -14.07
CA GLY A 168 -4.47 2.48 -12.71
C GLY A 168 -5.56 1.42 -12.55
N PHE A 169 -5.80 0.59 -13.58
CA PHE A 169 -6.81 -0.46 -13.58
C PHE A 169 -6.58 -1.46 -12.44
N ASP A 170 -5.36 -1.96 -12.26
CA ASP A 170 -5.03 -2.94 -11.22
C ASP A 170 -5.27 -2.39 -9.80
N VAL A 171 -4.96 -1.10 -9.58
CA VAL A 171 -5.20 -0.42 -8.30
C VAL A 171 -6.70 -0.24 -8.08
N SER A 172 -7.42 0.17 -9.13
CA SER A 172 -8.88 0.26 -9.10
C SER A 172 -9.50 -1.08 -8.75
N ALA A 173 -9.09 -2.17 -9.39
CA ALA A 173 -9.61 -3.50 -9.13
C ALA A 173 -9.32 -3.95 -7.70
N ALA A 174 -8.13 -3.63 -7.17
CA ALA A 174 -7.75 -3.94 -5.80
C ALA A 174 -8.59 -3.19 -4.73
N VAL A 175 -9.14 -2.02 -5.05
CA VAL A 175 -9.97 -1.22 -4.11
C VAL A 175 -11.46 -1.46 -4.31
N TRP A 176 -11.89 -1.44 -5.56
CA TRP A 176 -13.29 -1.44 -5.96
C TRP A 176 -13.84 -2.85 -6.21
N GLY A 177 -12.97 -3.80 -6.50
CA GLY A 177 -13.32 -5.17 -6.84
C GLY A 177 -13.57 -5.32 -8.34
N SER A 178 -14.67 -5.97 -8.69
CA SER A 178 -15.02 -6.26 -10.07
C SER A 178 -15.30 -5.00 -10.89
N HIS A 179 -14.86 -5.00 -12.14
CA HIS A 179 -15.21 -3.98 -13.13
C HIS A 179 -16.03 -4.60 -14.25
N GLU A 180 -16.99 -3.84 -14.78
CA GLU A 180 -17.71 -4.18 -15.99
C GLU A 180 -17.13 -3.36 -17.15
N TYR A 181 -16.71 -4.03 -18.22
CA TYR A 181 -16.24 -3.39 -19.45
C TYR A 181 -17.18 -3.74 -20.60
N MET A 182 -17.76 -2.71 -21.22
CA MET A 182 -18.59 -2.85 -22.40
C MET A 182 -17.85 -2.26 -23.59
N CYS A 183 -17.58 -3.10 -24.60
CA CYS A 183 -17.04 -2.62 -25.87
C CYS A 183 -18.13 -1.82 -26.59
N PHE A 184 -17.73 -0.75 -27.29
CA PHE A 184 -18.67 -0.01 -28.13
C PHE A 184 -19.12 -0.90 -29.31
N SER A 185 -20.35 -0.69 -29.79
CA SER A 185 -20.85 -1.43 -30.96
C SER A 185 -20.09 -1.01 -32.21
N GLU A 186 -19.73 -1.95 -33.08
CA GLU A 186 -19.09 -1.67 -34.38
C GLU A 186 -19.88 -0.66 -35.22
N LYS A 187 -21.22 -0.64 -35.06
CA LYS A 187 -22.12 0.34 -35.71
C LYS A 187 -21.75 1.80 -35.39
N CYS A 188 -21.10 2.06 -34.25
CA CYS A 188 -20.64 3.40 -33.87
C CYS A 188 -19.45 3.90 -34.71
N LEU A 189 -18.77 3.02 -35.45
CA LEU A 189 -17.65 3.36 -36.33
C LEU A 189 -18.07 3.53 -37.80
N ASN A 190 -19.31 3.22 -38.16
CA ASN A 190 -19.79 3.35 -39.54
C ASN A 190 -19.74 4.82 -40.00
N GLY A 191 -18.98 5.09 -41.07
CA GLY A 191 -18.78 6.43 -41.63
C GLY A 191 -17.55 7.19 -41.08
N LEU A 192 -16.82 6.61 -40.13
CA LEU A 192 -15.51 7.08 -39.64
C LEU A 192 -14.33 6.25 -40.21
N LEU A 193 -14.61 5.02 -40.66
CA LEU A 193 -13.73 4.13 -41.40
C LEU A 193 -14.23 4.00 -42.85
#